data_AF-A0A1J5J865-F1
#
_entry.id   AF-A0A1J5J865-F1
#
_cell.length_a   1.000
_cell.length_b   1.000
_cell.length_c   1.000
_cell.angle_alpha   90.00
_cell.angle_beta   90.00
_cell.angle_gamma   90.00
#
_symmetry.space_group_name_H-M   'P 1'
#
loop_
_entity.id
_entity.type
_entity.pdbx_description
1 polymer ?
#
loop_
_entity_poly.entity_id
_entity_poly.type
_entity_poly.pdbx_seq_one_letter_code
_entity_poly.pdbx_strand_id
1 'polypeptide(L)'
;PAQRGIAMVFQSYALYPHMTVRDNMAFALKIARKTKAEIAAAVDKAARILQMTKLLDRLPKELSGGQRQRVAIGRAIVRDPKVYLFDEPLSNLDAALRVATRLEIAQLKENMPDSTMIYVTHDQVEAMTLASRIVVLAGGGIAQVGSPLTLYERPETEFVAQFIGSPAMNLMPGEVVETGAVTGVRLENGGVARAAIATTATDLGLKVNLGVRPEDMLATETDVLFAGEVEITEALGEVTLLYFKRQGEAAQVVAKLPGIHQGLRHKTVKLGADPAKIHLFHQGRSLLYR
;
A
#
# COMPACT_ATOMS: atom_id res chain seq x y z
N PRO A 1 14.88 -14.34 23.33
CA PRO A 1 14.13 -13.22 22.69
C PRO A 1 14.47 -11.83 23.24
N ALA A 2 14.45 -11.63 24.57
CA ALA A 2 14.64 -10.33 25.22
C ALA A 2 16.00 -9.64 24.98
N GLN A 3 17.05 -10.40 24.66
CA GLN A 3 18.40 -9.87 24.40
C GLN A 3 18.61 -9.38 22.96
N ARG A 4 17.61 -9.50 22.07
CA ARG A 4 17.77 -9.16 20.65
C ARG A 4 17.80 -7.65 20.36
N GLY A 5 17.58 -6.80 21.36
CA GLY A 5 17.55 -5.34 21.17
C GLY A 5 16.40 -4.86 20.27
N ILE A 6 15.28 -5.59 20.27
CA ILE A 6 14.08 -5.32 19.46
C ILE A 6 12.89 -4.98 20.37
N ALA A 7 11.99 -4.12 19.90
CA ALA A 7 10.67 -3.98 20.49
C ALA A 7 9.58 -4.19 19.44
N MET A 8 8.48 -4.82 19.86
CA MET A 8 7.35 -5.15 19.01
C MET A 8 6.09 -4.46 19.53
N VAL A 9 5.32 -3.87 18.60
CA VAL A 9 4.00 -3.29 18.83
C VAL A 9 2.98 -4.21 18.16
N PHE A 10 2.12 -4.83 18.96
CA PHE A 10 1.12 -5.80 18.51
C PHE A 10 -0.20 -5.13 18.13
N GLN A 11 -0.93 -5.77 17.22
CA GLN A 11 -2.27 -5.40 16.76
C GLN A 11 -3.30 -5.17 17.89
N SER A 12 -3.25 -5.95 18.97
CA SER A 12 -4.23 -5.87 20.08
C SER A 12 -3.86 -4.87 21.20
N TYR A 13 -2.81 -4.06 21.00
CA TYR A 13 -2.19 -3.13 21.97
C TYR A 13 -1.60 -3.79 23.24
N ALA A 14 -2.17 -4.90 23.71
CA ALA A 14 -1.75 -5.74 24.81
C ALA A 14 -1.41 -4.94 26.10
N LEU A 15 -2.20 -3.90 26.40
CA LEU A 15 -2.01 -3.05 27.58
C LEU A 15 -2.47 -3.75 28.86
N TYR A 16 -1.80 -3.46 29.98
CA TYR A 16 -2.25 -3.93 31.30
C TYR A 16 -3.36 -3.01 31.80
N PRO A 17 -4.63 -3.48 31.89
CA PRO A 17 -5.79 -2.62 32.12
C PRO A 17 -5.84 -2.02 33.54
N HIS A 18 -5.12 -2.65 34.48
CA HIS A 18 -5.05 -2.27 35.89
C HIS A 18 -3.84 -1.36 36.20
N MET A 19 -3.02 -1.02 35.20
CA MET A 19 -1.86 -0.16 35.34
C MET A 19 -2.11 1.20 34.68
N THR A 20 -1.56 2.28 35.24
CA THR A 20 -1.58 3.60 34.60
C THR A 20 -0.78 3.58 33.29
N VAL A 21 -0.91 4.63 32.46
CA VAL A 21 -0.04 4.82 31.28
C VAL A 21 1.44 4.78 31.67
N ARG A 22 1.79 5.52 32.73
CA ARG A 22 3.15 5.55 33.29
C ARG A 22 3.63 4.16 33.67
N ASP A 23 2.80 3.38 34.36
CA ASP A 23 3.16 2.03 34.79
C ASP A 23 3.25 1.05 33.62
N ASN A 24 2.34 1.16 32.64
CA ASN A 24 2.40 0.37 31.41
C ASN A 24 3.75 0.56 30.72
N MET A 25 4.18 1.81 30.54
CA MET A 25 5.46 2.17 29.92
C MET A 25 6.66 1.75 30.80
N ALA A 26 6.60 1.97 32.11
CA ALA A 26 7.70 1.65 33.02
C ALA A 26 7.92 0.14 33.25
N PHE A 27 6.91 -0.69 33.02
CA PHE A 27 6.89 -2.11 33.42
C PHE A 27 8.15 -2.89 32.97
N ALA A 28 8.54 -2.76 31.70
CA ALA A 28 9.68 -3.49 31.17
C ALA A 28 11.02 -3.06 31.80
N LEU A 29 11.16 -1.76 32.10
CA LEU A 29 12.35 -1.21 32.74
C LEU A 29 12.45 -1.62 34.22
N LYS A 30 11.31 -1.73 34.91
CA LYS A 30 11.24 -2.29 36.27
C LYS A 30 11.74 -3.74 36.30
N ILE A 31 11.33 -4.57 35.35
CA ILE A 31 11.82 -5.96 35.21
C ILE A 31 13.33 -5.99 34.92
N ALA A 32 13.82 -5.07 34.08
CA ALA A 32 15.25 -4.91 33.81
C ALA A 32 16.05 -4.29 34.98
N ARG A 33 15.42 -4.08 36.15
CA ARG A 33 16.03 -3.53 37.37
C ARG A 33 16.72 -2.17 37.16
N LYS A 34 16.18 -1.35 36.25
CA LYS A 34 16.61 0.04 36.08
C LYS A 34 16.28 0.87 37.31
N THR A 35 17.09 1.89 37.58
CA THR A 35 16.86 2.80 38.71
C THR A 35 15.59 3.62 38.50
N LYS A 36 14.98 4.10 39.59
CA LYS A 36 13.77 4.95 39.52
C LYS A 36 14.00 6.20 38.64
N ALA A 37 15.19 6.79 38.72
CA ALA A 37 15.57 7.97 37.94
C ALA A 37 15.66 7.65 36.43
N GLU A 38 16.31 6.55 36.05
CA GLU A 38 16.36 6.10 34.65
C GLU A 38 14.95 5.81 34.09
N ILE A 39 14.09 5.16 34.88
CA ILE A 39 12.71 4.86 34.48
C ILE A 39 11.93 6.14 34.25
N ALA A 40 11.97 7.08 35.19
CA ALA A 40 11.27 8.36 35.06
C ALA A 40 11.72 9.12 33.82
N ALA A 41 13.05 9.24 33.62
CA ALA A 41 13.61 9.92 32.46
C ALA A 41 13.19 9.27 31.13
N ALA A 42 13.20 7.94 31.04
CA ALA A 42 12.79 7.20 29.84
C ALA A 42 11.28 7.37 29.56
N VAL A 43 10.44 7.25 30.59
CA VAL A 43 8.99 7.45 30.46
C VAL A 43 8.66 8.88 30.05
N ASP A 44 9.29 9.87 30.65
CA ASP A 44 9.07 11.28 30.32
C ASP A 44 9.55 11.62 28.90
N LYS A 45 10.69 11.07 28.47
CA LYS A 45 11.17 11.19 27.07
C LYS A 45 10.16 10.62 26.10
N ALA A 46 9.72 9.38 26.32
CA ALA A 46 8.73 8.72 25.45
C ALA A 46 7.38 9.44 25.46
N ALA A 47 6.94 9.93 26.62
CA ALA A 47 5.70 10.68 26.74
C ALA A 47 5.74 12.01 25.98
N ARG A 48 6.89 12.70 25.93
CA ARG A 48 7.05 13.91 25.10
C ARG A 48 6.95 13.58 23.61
N ILE A 49 7.68 12.56 23.15
CA ILE A 49 7.67 12.11 21.74
C ILE A 49 6.23 11.75 21.30
N LEU A 50 5.48 11.07 22.17
CA LEU A 50 4.12 10.63 21.90
C LEU A 50 3.04 11.65 22.28
N GLN A 51 3.42 12.82 22.79
CA GLN A 51 2.50 13.84 23.32
C GLN A 51 1.52 13.30 24.39
N MET A 52 1.99 12.38 25.24
CA MET A 52 1.23 11.70 26.30
C MET A 52 1.47 12.28 27.71
N THR A 53 2.27 13.33 27.85
CA THR A 53 2.69 13.88 29.16
C THR A 53 1.52 14.13 30.12
N LYS A 54 0.39 14.66 29.63
CA LYS A 54 -0.79 14.98 30.45
C LYS A 54 -1.66 13.75 30.81
N LEU A 55 -1.39 12.59 30.20
CA LEU A 55 -2.20 11.38 30.33
C LEU A 55 -1.48 10.27 31.11
N LEU A 56 -0.28 10.53 31.63
CA LEU A 56 0.57 9.52 32.27
C LEU A 56 -0.10 8.81 33.45
N ASP A 57 -0.97 9.48 34.19
CA ASP A 57 -1.60 8.93 35.39
C ASP A 57 -3.00 8.35 35.14
N ARG A 58 -3.43 8.28 33.87
CA ARG A 58 -4.70 7.65 33.45
C ARG A 58 -4.58 6.14 33.31
N LEU A 59 -5.69 5.44 33.47
CA LEU A 59 -5.84 4.02 33.12
C LEU A 59 -6.23 3.86 31.64
N PRO A 60 -5.90 2.72 30.98
CA PRO A 60 -6.24 2.47 29.57
C PRO A 60 -7.72 2.63 29.21
N LYS A 61 -8.63 2.36 30.15
CA LYS A 61 -10.08 2.53 29.97
C LYS A 61 -10.54 3.99 29.84
N GLU A 62 -9.71 4.94 30.29
CA GLU A 62 -9.98 6.38 30.22
C GLU A 62 -9.43 7.02 28.93
N LEU A 63 -8.79 6.22 28.07
CA LEU A 63 -8.12 6.68 26.86
C LEU A 63 -8.97 6.40 25.62
N SER A 64 -8.81 7.23 24.59
CA SER A 64 -9.30 6.92 23.24
C SER A 64 -8.53 5.74 22.61
N GLY A 65 -9.02 5.22 21.49
CA GLY A 65 -8.34 4.14 20.74
C GLY A 65 -6.90 4.52 20.34
N GLY A 66 -6.72 5.68 19.71
CA GLY A 66 -5.40 6.17 19.31
C GLY A 66 -4.48 6.45 20.51
N GLN A 67 -5.02 6.96 21.63
CA GLN A 67 -4.25 7.14 22.85
C GLN A 67 -3.76 5.80 23.41
N ARG A 68 -4.61 4.75 23.45
CA ARG A 68 -4.16 3.40 23.85
C ARG A 68 -3.05 2.87 22.96
N GLN A 69 -3.14 3.10 21.65
CA GLN A 69 -2.07 2.73 20.73
C GLN A 69 -0.78 3.49 21.02
N ARG A 70 -0.83 4.80 21.27
CA ARG A 70 0.35 5.58 21.70
C ARG A 70 0.97 5.00 22.97
N VAL A 71 0.18 4.52 23.94
CA VAL A 71 0.73 3.81 25.11
C VAL A 71 1.45 2.52 24.70
N ALA A 72 0.88 1.72 23.79
CA ALA A 72 1.51 0.50 23.31
C ALA A 72 2.84 0.78 22.58
N ILE A 73 2.89 1.84 21.77
CA ILE A 73 4.12 2.34 21.15
C ILE A 73 5.09 2.85 22.21
N GLY A 74 4.61 3.57 23.22
CA GLY A 74 5.41 4.07 24.35
C GLY A 74 6.12 2.95 25.10
N ARG A 75 5.48 1.80 25.29
CA ARG A 75 6.08 0.59 25.87
C ARG A 75 7.26 0.05 25.04
N ALA A 76 7.24 0.25 23.73
CA ALA A 76 8.34 -0.09 22.84
C ALA A 76 9.45 0.98 22.89
N ILE A 77 9.09 2.27 22.86
CA ILE A 77 10.05 3.40 22.84
C ILE A 77 10.89 3.46 24.11
N VAL A 78 10.29 3.29 25.29
CA VAL A 78 11.02 3.34 26.58
C VAL A 78 12.13 2.30 26.71
N ARG A 79 12.12 1.25 25.87
CA ARG A 79 13.20 0.24 25.83
C ARG A 79 14.40 0.67 25.00
N ASP A 80 14.28 1.75 24.22
CA ASP A 80 15.32 2.28 23.34
C ASP A 80 16.00 1.20 22.44
N PRO A 81 15.22 0.33 21.75
CA PRO A 81 15.77 -0.71 20.88
C PRO A 81 16.40 -0.13 19.61
N LYS A 82 17.25 -0.93 18.95
CA LYS A 82 17.78 -0.60 17.61
C LYS A 82 16.75 -0.80 16.51
N VAL A 83 15.78 -1.69 16.73
CA VAL A 83 14.76 -2.07 15.75
C VAL A 83 13.37 -2.10 16.39
N TYR A 84 12.42 -1.41 15.75
CA TYR A 84 11.00 -1.42 16.07
C TYR A 84 10.25 -2.27 15.05
N LEU A 85 9.41 -3.18 15.54
CA LEU A 85 8.56 -4.05 14.73
C LEU A 85 7.11 -3.66 14.99
N PHE A 86 6.38 -3.30 13.95
CA PHE A 86 4.96 -2.97 13.99
C PHE A 86 4.19 -4.02 13.21
N ASP A 87 3.27 -4.70 13.89
CA ASP A 87 2.46 -5.78 13.31
C ASP A 87 1.00 -5.35 13.20
N GLU A 88 0.62 -4.94 11.99
CA GLU A 88 -0.70 -4.39 11.64
C GLU A 88 -1.28 -3.41 12.68
N PRO A 89 -0.53 -2.36 13.07
CA PRO A 89 -0.87 -1.60 14.26
C PRO A 89 -2.15 -0.75 14.11
N LEU A 90 -2.69 -0.60 12.89
CA LEU A 90 -3.86 0.24 12.58
C LEU A 90 -5.10 -0.54 12.13
N SER A 91 -5.03 -1.87 12.05
CA SER A 91 -6.11 -2.70 11.46
C SER A 91 -7.40 -2.70 12.29
N ASN A 92 -7.31 -2.44 13.60
CA ASN A 92 -8.46 -2.37 14.51
C ASN A 92 -9.09 -0.98 14.63
N LEU A 93 -8.63 0.00 13.85
CA LEU A 93 -9.13 1.37 13.89
C LEU A 93 -10.15 1.64 12.79
N ASP A 94 -11.12 2.51 13.09
CA ASP A 94 -11.98 3.11 12.07
C ASP A 94 -11.18 4.00 11.09
N ALA A 95 -11.80 4.33 9.95
CA ALA A 95 -11.12 5.04 8.87
C ALA A 95 -10.58 6.43 9.29
N ALA A 96 -11.34 7.20 10.07
CA ALA A 96 -10.94 8.55 10.47
C ALA A 96 -9.74 8.49 11.44
N LEU A 97 -9.81 7.58 12.42
CA LEU A 97 -8.74 7.39 13.37
C LEU A 97 -7.49 6.78 12.71
N ARG A 98 -7.65 5.94 11.68
CA ARG A 98 -6.55 5.39 10.88
C ARG A 98 -5.75 6.48 10.17
N VAL A 99 -6.42 7.43 9.52
CA VAL A 99 -5.75 8.56 8.86
C VAL A 99 -4.95 9.40 9.85
N ALA A 100 -5.56 9.79 10.97
CA ALA A 100 -4.89 10.57 12.00
C ALA A 100 -3.68 9.84 12.57
N THR A 101 -3.83 8.55 12.91
CA THR A 101 -2.75 7.77 13.52
C THR A 101 -1.62 7.46 12.54
N ARG A 102 -1.93 7.33 11.25
CA ARG A 102 -0.90 7.17 10.21
C ARG A 102 0.04 8.38 10.17
N LEU A 103 -0.50 9.60 10.24
CA LEU A 103 0.29 10.82 10.33
C LEU A 103 1.15 10.83 11.60
N GLU A 104 0.63 10.35 12.72
CA GLU A 104 1.38 10.25 13.97
C GLU A 104 2.56 9.27 13.86
N ILE A 105 2.39 8.14 13.18
CA ILE A 105 3.46 7.17 12.94
C ILE A 105 4.51 7.75 11.98
N ALA A 106 4.09 8.49 10.95
CA ALA A 106 5.02 9.19 10.06
C ALA A 106 5.88 10.21 10.85
N GLN A 107 5.25 11.04 11.69
CA GLN A 107 5.94 11.98 12.56
C GLN A 107 6.85 11.28 13.57
N LEU A 108 6.43 10.14 14.11
CA LEU A 108 7.25 9.35 15.02
C LEU A 108 8.55 8.89 14.34
N LYS A 109 8.45 8.41 13.09
CA LYS A 109 9.61 8.02 12.28
C LYS A 109 10.55 9.20 12.03
N GLU A 110 10.02 10.38 11.71
CA GLU A 110 10.83 11.60 11.53
C GLU A 110 11.54 12.03 12.81
N ASN A 111 10.89 11.88 13.98
CA ASN A 111 11.49 12.18 15.28
C ASN A 111 12.50 11.12 15.75
N MET A 112 12.61 9.98 15.05
CA MET A 112 13.48 8.86 15.40
C MET A 112 14.30 8.41 14.17
N PRO A 113 15.11 9.31 13.56
CA PRO A 113 15.77 9.03 12.29
C PRO A 113 16.80 7.90 12.38
N ASP A 114 17.41 7.69 13.55
CA ASP A 114 18.42 6.65 13.79
C ASP A 114 17.82 5.27 14.09
N SER A 115 16.49 5.15 14.11
CA SER A 115 15.78 3.91 14.45
C SER A 115 15.33 3.15 13.21
N THR A 116 15.64 1.85 13.15
CA THR A 116 15.08 0.99 12.09
C THR A 116 13.64 0.60 12.46
N MET A 117 12.68 0.87 11.57
CA MET A 117 11.28 0.47 11.75
C MET A 117 10.88 -0.52 10.65
N ILE A 118 10.38 -1.70 11.05
CA ILE A 118 9.76 -2.68 10.16
C ILE A 118 8.26 -2.65 10.44
N TYR A 119 7.47 -2.35 9.41
CA TYR A 119 6.04 -2.15 9.49
C TYR A 119 5.33 -3.14 8.58
N VAL A 120 4.44 -3.95 9.15
CA VAL A 120 3.63 -4.95 8.44
C VAL A 120 2.20 -4.43 8.32
N THR A 121 1.65 -4.46 7.11
CA THR A 121 0.28 -4.03 6.84
C THR A 121 -0.27 -4.69 5.58
N HIS A 122 -1.58 -4.81 5.52
CA HIS A 122 -2.34 -5.15 4.32
C HIS A 122 -2.93 -3.90 3.64
N ASP A 123 -2.85 -2.73 4.27
CA ASP A 123 -3.36 -1.45 3.74
C ASP A 123 -2.32 -0.82 2.80
N GLN A 124 -2.69 -0.73 1.52
CA GLN A 124 -1.84 -0.17 0.48
C GLN A 124 -1.49 1.29 0.75
N VAL A 125 -2.40 2.08 1.31
CA VAL A 125 -2.16 3.51 1.57
C VAL A 125 -1.15 3.67 2.70
N GLU A 126 -1.19 2.82 3.72
CA GLU A 126 -0.16 2.78 4.76
C GLU A 126 1.22 2.46 4.18
N ALA A 127 1.32 1.40 3.36
CA ALA A 127 2.58 1.02 2.73
C ALA A 127 3.15 2.15 1.86
N MET A 128 2.29 2.78 1.04
CA MET A 128 2.69 3.82 0.10
C MET A 128 3.12 5.14 0.76
N THR A 129 2.62 5.42 1.98
CA THR A 129 2.87 6.72 2.65
C THR A 129 3.90 6.64 3.78
N LEU A 130 4.08 5.48 4.43
CA LEU A 130 4.99 5.34 5.57
C LEU A 130 6.37 4.78 5.17
N ALA A 131 6.42 3.95 4.13
CA ALA A 131 7.61 3.20 3.80
C ALA A 131 8.63 4.04 3.02
N SER A 132 9.90 3.95 3.42
CA SER A 132 11.01 4.33 2.53
C SER A 132 11.33 3.21 1.53
N ARG A 133 11.03 1.96 1.91
CA ARG A 133 11.20 0.75 1.11
C ARG A 133 10.11 -0.24 1.48
N ILE A 134 9.48 -0.83 0.49
CA ILE A 134 8.45 -1.87 0.63
C ILE A 134 9.05 -3.21 0.20
N VAL A 135 8.71 -4.27 0.93
CA VAL A 135 9.02 -5.66 0.59
C VAL A 135 7.69 -6.36 0.39
N VAL A 136 7.39 -6.76 -0.83
CA VAL A 136 6.16 -7.50 -1.16
C VAL A 136 6.43 -8.99 -0.99
N LEU A 137 5.55 -9.68 -0.25
CA LEU A 137 5.64 -11.12 -0.01
C LEU A 137 4.55 -11.85 -0.79
N ALA A 138 4.91 -12.97 -1.45
CA ALA A 138 3.98 -13.82 -2.18
C ALA A 138 4.44 -15.29 -2.12
N GLY A 139 3.50 -16.22 -1.92
CA GLY A 139 3.81 -17.66 -1.94
C GLY A 139 4.87 -18.11 -0.92
N GLY A 140 5.03 -17.37 0.20
CA GLY A 140 6.07 -17.63 1.20
C GLY A 140 7.46 -17.04 0.89
N GLY A 141 7.62 -16.34 -0.23
CA GLY A 141 8.86 -15.68 -0.63
C GLY A 141 8.74 -14.17 -0.83
N ILE A 142 9.86 -13.52 -1.13
CA ILE A 142 9.88 -12.11 -1.55
C ILE A 142 9.55 -12.04 -3.04
N ALA A 143 8.48 -11.34 -3.38
CA ALA A 143 8.09 -11.09 -4.77
C ALA A 143 8.89 -9.94 -5.38
N GLN A 144 8.99 -8.81 -4.65
CA GLN A 144 9.73 -7.64 -5.10
C GLN A 144 10.10 -6.73 -3.92
N VAL A 145 11.19 -5.97 -4.07
CA VAL A 145 11.63 -4.95 -3.11
C VAL A 145 11.90 -3.64 -3.83
N GLY A 146 11.38 -2.52 -3.33
CA GLY A 146 11.61 -1.22 -3.96
C GLY A 146 11.07 -0.06 -3.14
N SER A 147 11.28 1.15 -3.66
CA SER A 147 10.54 2.32 -3.14
C SER A 147 9.05 2.18 -3.47
N PRO A 148 8.14 2.86 -2.74
CA PRO A 148 6.72 2.84 -3.05
C PRO A 148 6.39 3.13 -4.52
N LEU A 149 6.94 4.22 -5.05
CA LEU A 149 6.69 4.62 -6.44
C LEU A 149 7.33 3.65 -7.45
N THR A 150 8.50 3.09 -7.16
CA THR A 150 9.12 2.08 -8.04
C THR A 150 8.24 0.84 -8.17
N LEU A 151 7.67 0.33 -7.09
CA LEU A 151 6.78 -0.83 -7.14
C LEU A 151 5.46 -0.53 -7.86
N TYR A 152 4.93 0.68 -7.68
CA TYR A 152 3.71 1.10 -8.33
C TYR A 152 3.88 1.31 -9.85
N GLU A 153 4.94 2.03 -10.25
CA GLU A 153 5.22 2.42 -11.64
C GLU A 153 5.98 1.37 -12.44
N ARG A 154 6.70 0.45 -11.80
CA ARG A 154 7.52 -0.56 -12.48
C ARG A 154 7.44 -1.93 -11.79
N PRO A 155 6.25 -2.52 -11.68
CA PRO A 155 6.10 -3.87 -11.14
C PRO A 155 6.86 -4.90 -11.99
N GLU A 156 7.57 -5.82 -11.35
CA GLU A 156 8.34 -6.89 -12.02
C GLU A 156 7.47 -8.08 -12.41
N THR A 157 6.30 -8.24 -11.78
CA THR A 157 5.39 -9.36 -12.02
C THR A 157 3.94 -8.90 -12.07
N GLU A 158 3.09 -9.68 -12.72
CA GLU A 158 1.63 -9.48 -12.74
C GLU A 158 1.06 -9.43 -11.32
N PHE A 159 1.56 -10.28 -10.42
CA PHE A 159 1.16 -10.30 -9.02
C PHE A 159 1.40 -8.93 -8.34
N VAL A 160 2.62 -8.39 -8.45
CA VAL A 160 2.94 -7.09 -7.82
C VAL A 160 2.12 -5.97 -8.48
N ALA A 161 1.93 -6.04 -9.79
CA ALA A 161 1.12 -5.07 -10.54
C ALA A 161 -0.35 -5.05 -10.07
N GLN A 162 -0.93 -6.21 -9.77
CA GLN A 162 -2.30 -6.31 -9.25
C GLN A 162 -2.39 -6.03 -7.75
N PHE A 163 -1.33 -6.33 -6.99
CA PHE A 163 -1.32 -6.19 -5.54
C PHE A 163 -1.09 -4.75 -5.07
N ILE A 164 -0.17 -4.02 -5.69
CA ILE A 164 0.14 -2.63 -5.34
C ILE A 164 -0.74 -1.70 -6.16
N GLY A 165 -1.60 -0.92 -5.51
CA GLY A 165 -2.54 0.02 -6.14
C GLY A 165 -4.01 -0.38 -5.90
N SER A 166 -4.89 0.61 -5.75
CA SER A 166 -6.32 0.38 -5.54
C SER A 166 -7.15 1.38 -6.36
N PRO A 167 -7.99 0.90 -7.30
CA PRO A 167 -8.22 -0.51 -7.66
C PRO A 167 -7.01 -1.20 -8.33
N ALA A 168 -7.07 -2.53 -8.47
CA ALA A 168 -5.99 -3.34 -9.06
C ALA A 168 -5.75 -2.99 -10.54
N MET A 169 -4.54 -3.23 -11.03
CA MET A 169 -4.22 -3.08 -12.45
C MET A 169 -5.10 -3.99 -13.32
N ASN A 170 -5.66 -3.45 -14.40
CA ASN A 170 -6.35 -4.24 -15.42
C ASN A 170 -5.31 -5.05 -16.19
N LEU A 171 -5.48 -6.36 -16.29
CA LEU A 171 -4.68 -7.22 -17.16
C LEU A 171 -5.56 -7.74 -18.29
N MET A 172 -5.12 -7.56 -19.54
CA MET A 172 -5.84 -7.98 -20.73
C MET A 172 -4.92 -8.83 -21.62
N PRO A 173 -5.32 -10.05 -22.00
CA PRO A 173 -4.50 -10.89 -22.86
C PRO A 173 -4.42 -10.33 -24.28
N GLY A 174 -3.27 -10.52 -24.91
CA GLY A 174 -2.99 -10.07 -26.26
C GLY A 174 -1.73 -10.68 -26.85
N GLU A 175 -1.36 -10.16 -28.00
CA GLU A 175 -0.23 -10.64 -28.79
C GLU A 175 0.56 -9.47 -29.37
N VAL A 176 1.89 -9.58 -29.33
CA VAL A 176 2.79 -8.60 -29.96
C VAL A 176 2.68 -8.70 -31.48
N VAL A 177 2.30 -7.60 -32.13
CA VAL A 177 2.10 -7.51 -33.59
C VAL A 177 3.05 -6.53 -34.27
N GLU A 178 3.69 -5.65 -33.51
CA GLU A 178 4.71 -4.71 -33.99
C GLU A 178 5.84 -4.65 -32.95
N THR A 179 7.08 -4.70 -33.40
CA THR A 179 8.27 -4.70 -32.52
C THR A 179 9.15 -3.49 -32.81
N GLY A 180 9.95 -3.07 -31.83
CA GLY A 180 10.81 -1.88 -31.92
C GLY A 180 10.90 -1.16 -30.58
N ALA A 181 11.23 0.13 -30.61
CA ALA A 181 11.28 0.95 -29.40
C ALA A 181 9.91 1.11 -28.72
N VAL A 182 8.84 1.06 -29.53
CA VAL A 182 7.45 1.03 -29.09
C VAL A 182 6.85 -0.27 -29.60
N THR A 183 6.29 -1.07 -28.70
CA THR A 183 5.68 -2.36 -29.02
C THR A 183 4.20 -2.17 -29.33
N GLY A 184 3.74 -2.68 -30.47
CA GLY A 184 2.33 -2.75 -30.81
C GLY A 184 1.74 -4.09 -30.37
N VAL A 185 0.58 -4.03 -29.70
CA VAL A 185 -0.13 -5.20 -29.18
C VAL A 185 -1.55 -5.21 -29.70
N ARG A 186 -2.00 -6.39 -30.17
CA ARG A 186 -3.40 -6.67 -30.49
C ARG A 186 -3.99 -7.49 -29.35
N LEU A 187 -5.05 -6.98 -28.73
CA LEU A 187 -5.72 -7.62 -27.60
C LEU A 187 -6.79 -8.60 -28.09
N GLU A 188 -7.09 -9.61 -27.28
CA GLU A 188 -8.11 -10.63 -27.62
C GLU A 188 -9.53 -10.05 -27.67
N ASN A 189 -9.77 -8.93 -26.99
CA ASN A 189 -11.02 -8.18 -27.04
C ASN A 189 -11.19 -7.31 -28.31
N GLY A 190 -10.24 -7.40 -29.25
CA GLY A 190 -10.23 -6.62 -30.50
C GLY A 190 -9.59 -5.22 -30.38
N GLY A 191 -9.17 -4.81 -29.18
CA GLY A 191 -8.45 -3.57 -28.95
C GLY A 191 -7.01 -3.61 -29.48
N VAL A 192 -6.44 -2.42 -29.67
CA VAL A 192 -5.04 -2.24 -30.04
C VAL A 192 -4.36 -1.28 -29.09
N ALA A 193 -3.09 -1.50 -28.82
CA ALA A 193 -2.32 -0.67 -27.91
C ALA A 193 -0.88 -0.51 -28.39
N ARG A 194 -0.28 0.62 -28.00
CA ARG A 194 1.15 0.88 -28.16
C ARG A 194 1.77 1.01 -26.79
N ALA A 195 2.78 0.23 -26.48
CA ALA A 195 3.50 0.28 -25.22
C ALA A 195 4.92 0.83 -25.45
N ALA A 196 5.36 1.80 -24.65
CA ALA A 196 6.72 2.33 -24.67
C ALA A 196 7.72 1.37 -24.01
N ILE A 197 7.65 0.09 -24.40
CA ILE A 197 8.51 -1.01 -23.95
C ILE A 197 9.17 -1.56 -25.20
N ALA A 198 10.50 -1.63 -25.20
CA ALA A 198 11.24 -2.13 -26.34
C ALA A 198 11.06 -3.66 -26.53
N THR A 199 10.92 -4.08 -27.77
CA THR A 199 10.89 -5.49 -28.22
C THR A 199 11.81 -5.69 -29.40
N THR A 200 12.18 -6.94 -29.64
CA THR A 200 13.00 -7.40 -30.75
C THR A 200 12.16 -8.22 -31.73
N ALA A 201 12.69 -8.49 -32.93
CA ALA A 201 11.97 -9.27 -33.94
C ALA A 201 11.56 -10.68 -33.47
N THR A 202 12.29 -11.27 -32.52
CA THR A 202 11.95 -12.59 -31.94
C THR A 202 10.73 -12.55 -31.01
N ASP A 203 10.31 -11.36 -30.56
CA ASP A 203 9.11 -11.17 -29.74
C ASP A 203 7.83 -11.07 -30.58
N LEU A 204 7.92 -11.09 -31.92
CA LEU A 204 6.74 -11.03 -32.77
C LEU A 204 5.86 -12.28 -32.57
N GLY A 205 4.56 -12.09 -32.34
CA GLY A 205 3.62 -13.16 -32.03
C GLY A 205 3.65 -13.63 -30.57
N LEU A 206 4.48 -13.01 -29.72
CA LEU A 206 4.56 -13.36 -28.30
C LEU A 206 3.23 -13.07 -27.61
N LYS A 207 2.70 -14.07 -26.89
CA LYS A 207 1.51 -13.92 -26.04
C LYS A 207 1.88 -13.15 -24.79
N VAL A 208 1.13 -12.09 -24.51
CA VAL A 208 1.40 -11.17 -23.41
C VAL A 208 0.10 -10.82 -22.69
N ASN A 209 0.22 -10.45 -21.41
CA ASN A 209 -0.81 -9.70 -20.71
C ASN A 209 -0.44 -8.22 -20.71
N LEU A 210 -1.32 -7.39 -21.25
CA LEU A 210 -1.19 -5.95 -21.23
C LEU A 210 -1.80 -5.42 -19.93
N GLY A 211 -1.01 -4.65 -19.19
CA GLY A 211 -1.39 -4.04 -17.92
C GLY A 211 -1.62 -2.54 -18.04
N VAL A 212 -2.76 -2.04 -17.55
CA VAL A 212 -3.02 -0.60 -17.40
C VAL A 212 -3.73 -0.33 -16.07
N ARG A 213 -3.27 0.69 -15.34
CA ARG A 213 -3.92 1.13 -14.11
C ARG A 213 -5.31 1.71 -14.40
N PRO A 214 -6.31 1.51 -13.54
CA PRO A 214 -7.63 2.12 -13.73
C PRO A 214 -7.59 3.64 -13.96
N GLU A 215 -6.70 4.36 -13.27
CA GLU A 215 -6.50 5.80 -13.40
C GLU A 215 -5.82 6.24 -14.71
N ASP A 216 -5.12 5.33 -15.39
CA ASP A 216 -4.48 5.57 -16.69
C ASP A 216 -5.40 5.15 -17.87
N MET A 217 -6.58 4.59 -17.58
CA MET A 217 -7.60 4.25 -18.58
C MET A 217 -8.47 5.47 -18.87
N LEU A 218 -8.14 6.21 -19.93
CA LEU A 218 -8.78 7.47 -20.28
C LEU A 218 -9.72 7.29 -21.48
N ALA A 219 -10.80 8.08 -21.51
CA ALA A 219 -11.73 8.09 -22.64
C ALA A 219 -11.00 8.53 -23.93
N THR A 220 -11.21 7.80 -25.01
CA THR A 220 -10.58 8.08 -26.31
C THR A 220 -11.50 7.69 -27.47
N GLU A 221 -11.31 8.33 -28.62
CA GLU A 221 -11.92 7.92 -29.89
C GLU A 221 -10.90 7.24 -30.84
N THR A 222 -9.60 7.37 -30.58
CA THR A 222 -8.51 6.76 -31.34
C THR A 222 -7.69 5.81 -30.46
N ASP A 223 -7.00 4.85 -31.07
CA ASP A 223 -6.17 3.87 -30.34
C ASP A 223 -6.93 3.20 -29.19
N VAL A 224 -8.14 2.73 -29.50
CA VAL A 224 -9.05 2.12 -28.54
C VAL A 224 -8.46 0.79 -28.09
N LEU A 225 -8.04 0.75 -26.84
CA LEU A 225 -7.54 -0.46 -26.19
C LEU A 225 -8.70 -1.28 -25.59
N PHE A 226 -9.77 -0.62 -25.15
CA PHE A 226 -10.93 -1.31 -24.59
C PHE A 226 -12.21 -0.56 -24.92
N ALA A 227 -13.24 -1.28 -25.33
CA ALA A 227 -14.59 -0.74 -25.46
C ALA A 227 -15.56 -1.67 -24.74
N GLY A 228 -16.40 -1.12 -23.86
CA GLY A 228 -17.33 -1.92 -23.08
C GLY A 228 -18.50 -1.12 -22.52
N GLU A 229 -19.58 -1.82 -22.20
CA GLU A 229 -20.74 -1.25 -21.51
C GLU A 229 -20.44 -1.12 -20.01
N VAL A 230 -20.68 0.05 -19.44
CA VAL A 230 -20.56 0.29 -18.00
C VAL A 230 -21.70 -0.40 -17.26
N GLU A 231 -21.38 -1.34 -16.38
CA GLU A 231 -22.33 -2.08 -15.55
C GLU A 231 -22.69 -1.30 -14.27
N ILE A 232 -21.65 -0.81 -13.59
CA ILE A 232 -21.74 -0.10 -12.31
C ILE A 232 -20.85 1.15 -12.36
N THR A 233 -21.34 2.22 -11.74
CA THR A 233 -20.59 3.45 -11.48
C THR A 233 -20.54 3.72 -9.98
N GLU A 234 -19.36 3.93 -9.42
CA GLU A 234 -19.18 4.37 -8.02
C GLU A 234 -18.65 5.81 -8.01
N ALA A 235 -19.46 6.75 -7.54
CA ALA A 235 -19.08 8.15 -7.40
C ALA A 235 -18.54 8.39 -5.99
N LEU A 236 -17.23 8.64 -5.86
CA LEU A 236 -16.53 8.82 -4.58
C LEU A 236 -16.22 10.31 -4.29
N GLY A 237 -16.82 11.23 -5.05
CA GLY A 237 -16.55 12.67 -4.95
C GLY A 237 -15.40 13.10 -5.85
N GLU A 238 -14.16 12.86 -5.43
CA GLU A 238 -12.97 13.24 -6.21
C GLU A 238 -12.70 12.36 -7.44
N VAL A 239 -13.31 11.17 -7.48
CA VAL A 239 -13.19 10.21 -8.59
C VAL A 239 -14.51 9.48 -8.83
N THR A 240 -14.67 8.97 -10.04
CA THR A 240 -15.73 8.04 -10.43
C THR A 240 -15.10 6.74 -10.95
N LEU A 241 -15.40 5.62 -10.30
CA LEU A 241 -15.00 4.29 -10.78
C LEU A 241 -16.06 3.75 -11.73
N LEU A 242 -15.62 3.24 -12.87
CA LEU A 242 -16.44 2.57 -13.87
C LEU A 242 -16.08 1.09 -13.87
N TYR A 243 -17.07 0.24 -13.60
CA TYR A 243 -16.94 -1.20 -13.71
C TYR A 243 -17.67 -1.65 -14.97
N PHE A 244 -16.96 -2.30 -15.87
CA PHE A 244 -17.50 -2.74 -17.16
C PHE A 244 -18.10 -4.13 -17.06
N LYS A 245 -19.08 -4.44 -17.91
CA LYS A 245 -19.57 -5.82 -18.05
C LYS A 245 -18.42 -6.74 -18.48
N ARG A 246 -18.33 -7.92 -17.88
CA ARG A 246 -17.34 -8.93 -18.30
C ARG A 246 -17.60 -9.37 -19.74
N GLN A 247 -16.52 -9.52 -20.50
CA GLN A 247 -16.54 -10.01 -21.88
C GLN A 247 -16.03 -11.45 -21.91
N GLY A 248 -16.95 -12.42 -21.95
CA GLY A 248 -16.61 -13.84 -21.86
C GLY A 248 -16.07 -14.23 -20.48
N GLU A 249 -14.99 -15.02 -20.45
CA GLU A 249 -14.32 -15.47 -19.22
C GLU A 249 -13.27 -14.48 -18.69
N ALA A 250 -13.07 -13.35 -19.36
CA ALA A 250 -12.08 -12.35 -18.98
C ALA A 250 -12.38 -11.69 -17.62
N ALA A 251 -11.32 -11.23 -16.96
CA ALA A 251 -11.45 -10.41 -15.75
C ALA A 251 -12.24 -9.13 -16.02
N GLN A 252 -12.92 -8.62 -14.99
CA GLN A 252 -13.64 -7.36 -15.11
C GLN A 252 -12.65 -6.19 -15.26
N VAL A 253 -12.88 -5.35 -16.26
CA VAL A 253 -12.10 -4.12 -16.46
C VAL A 253 -12.70 -2.99 -15.62
N VAL A 254 -11.83 -2.15 -15.06
CA VAL A 254 -12.17 -0.99 -14.23
C VAL A 254 -11.44 0.25 -14.75
N ALA A 255 -12.14 1.38 -14.84
CA ALA A 255 -11.53 2.69 -15.07
C ALA A 255 -11.80 3.63 -13.90
N LYS A 256 -10.90 4.58 -13.66
CA LYS A 256 -10.99 5.57 -12.57
C LYS A 256 -10.83 6.96 -13.14
N LEU A 257 -11.95 7.66 -13.30
CA LEU A 257 -11.98 9.00 -13.85
C LEU A 257 -11.90 10.06 -12.74
N PRO A 258 -11.14 11.16 -12.92
CA PRO A 258 -11.13 12.26 -11.97
C PRO A 258 -12.47 13.03 -12.01
N GLY A 259 -12.98 13.39 -10.84
CA GLY A 259 -14.24 14.10 -10.65
C GLY A 259 -15.49 13.22 -10.68
N ILE A 260 -16.65 13.89 -10.72
CA ILE A 260 -17.97 13.24 -10.71
C ILE A 260 -18.50 13.14 -12.13
N HIS A 261 -18.68 11.91 -12.61
CA HIS A 261 -19.23 11.62 -13.93
C HIS A 261 -20.60 10.95 -13.80
N GLN A 262 -21.64 11.56 -14.35
CA GLN A 262 -23.01 11.06 -14.26
C GLN A 262 -23.50 10.47 -15.57
N GLY A 263 -24.47 9.54 -15.48
CA GLY A 263 -25.18 9.01 -16.64
C GLY A 263 -24.31 8.16 -17.58
N LEU A 264 -23.27 7.51 -17.06
CA LEU A 264 -22.41 6.58 -17.81
C LEU A 264 -22.88 5.13 -17.74
N ARG A 265 -23.69 4.76 -16.74
CA ARG A 265 -24.24 3.41 -16.61
C ARG A 265 -25.02 3.01 -17.87
N HIS A 266 -24.83 1.78 -18.33
CA HIS A 266 -25.39 1.22 -19.57
C HIS A 266 -24.93 1.89 -20.87
N LYS A 267 -23.97 2.83 -20.81
CA LYS A 267 -23.33 3.36 -22.00
C LYS A 267 -22.08 2.58 -22.32
N THR A 268 -21.80 2.48 -23.62
CA THR A 268 -20.50 2.00 -24.10
C THR A 268 -19.49 3.13 -23.99
N VAL A 269 -18.38 2.87 -23.31
CA VAL A 269 -17.24 3.79 -23.22
C VAL A 269 -16.05 3.14 -23.90
N LYS A 270 -15.31 3.93 -24.68
CA LYS A 270 -14.05 3.55 -25.31
C LYS A 270 -12.90 4.15 -24.52
N LEU A 271 -11.91 3.34 -24.21
CA LEU A 271 -10.77 3.65 -23.37
C LEU A 271 -9.46 3.38 -24.11
N GLY A 272 -8.51 4.26 -23.88
CA GLY A 272 -7.12 4.14 -24.29
C GLY A 272 -6.22 4.48 -23.12
N ALA A 273 -4.90 4.41 -23.35
CA ALA A 273 -3.90 4.75 -22.36
C ALA A 273 -2.68 5.35 -23.05
N ASP A 274 -1.96 6.21 -22.34
CA ASP A 274 -0.65 6.69 -22.79
C ASP A 274 0.31 5.49 -22.90
N PRO A 275 1.04 5.33 -24.01
CA PRO A 275 2.03 4.26 -24.17
C PRO A 275 3.03 4.11 -23.03
N ALA A 276 3.38 5.20 -22.34
CA ALA A 276 4.29 5.20 -21.19
C ALA A 276 3.66 4.61 -19.91
N LYS A 277 2.33 4.49 -19.87
CA LYS A 277 1.55 3.91 -18.76
C LYS A 277 1.16 2.46 -19.00
N ILE A 278 1.50 1.91 -20.16
CA ILE A 278 1.22 0.52 -20.49
C ILE A 278 2.35 -0.39 -20.01
N HIS A 279 1.96 -1.45 -19.32
CA HIS A 279 2.83 -2.54 -18.93
C HIS A 279 2.61 -3.75 -19.83
N LEU A 280 3.66 -4.53 -20.08
CA LEU A 280 3.54 -5.80 -20.77
C LEU A 280 4.16 -6.89 -19.91
N PHE A 281 3.45 -8.01 -19.78
CA PHE A 281 3.89 -9.17 -19.04
C PHE A 281 3.88 -10.41 -19.93
N HIS A 282 4.91 -11.24 -19.83
CA HIS A 282 4.95 -12.55 -20.47
C HIS A 282 5.20 -13.59 -19.38
N GLN A 283 4.34 -14.60 -19.30
CA GLN A 283 4.40 -15.66 -18.27
C GLN A 283 4.50 -15.09 -16.85
N GLY A 284 3.72 -14.05 -16.55
CA GLY A 284 3.71 -13.40 -15.24
C GLY A 284 4.85 -12.41 -14.98
N ARG A 285 5.82 -12.25 -15.89
CA ARG A 285 6.99 -11.38 -15.72
C ARG A 285 6.97 -10.17 -16.63
N SER A 286 7.37 -9.02 -16.10
CA SER A 286 7.39 -7.76 -16.83
C SER A 286 8.45 -7.76 -17.91
N LEU A 287 8.01 -7.38 -19.10
CA LEU A 287 8.82 -7.21 -20.30
C LEU A 287 9.70 -5.94 -20.27
N LEU A 288 9.63 -5.14 -19.22
CA LEU A 288 10.55 -4.02 -19.00
C LEU A 288 11.95 -4.48 -18.54
N TYR A 289 12.03 -5.67 -17.92
CA TYR A 289 13.23 -6.16 -17.21
C TYR A 289 13.90 -7.37 -17.89
N ARG A 290 13.68 -7.53 -19.20
CA ARG A 290 14.29 -8.62 -19.98
C ARG A 290 15.80 -8.47 -20.09
#